data_AF-A0A8J9UBX8-F1
#
_entry.id   AF-A0A8J9UBX8-F1
#
_cell.length_a   1.000
_cell.length_b   1.000
_cell.length_c   1.000
_cell.angle_alpha   90.00
_cell.angle_beta   90.00
_cell.angle_gamma   90.00
#
_symmetry.space_group_name_H-M   'P 1'
#
loop_
_entity.id
_entity.type
_entity.pdbx_description
1 polymer ?
#
loop_
_entity_poly.entity_id
_entity_poly.type
_entity_poly.pdbx_seq_one_letter_code
_entity_poly.pdbx_strand_id
1 'polypeptide(L)'
;MSFHIALVNKSEIFINICKLVLEEVKLTLERWAATLEELEQALAQKGLKDPWIRNEAWRYHPGFGTRWQRARKLFFRGLPLGLALTVATVAFDKMTGEDKHGHGHGHGDHH
;
A
#
# COMPACT_ATOMS: atom_id res chain seq x y z
N MET A 1 20.97 -24.94 8.44
CA MET A 1 19.59 -25.08 7.95
C MET A 1 18.51 -24.40 8.83
N SER A 2 18.86 -23.75 9.95
CA SER A 2 17.85 -23.20 10.88
C SER A 2 17.45 -21.73 10.64
N PHE A 3 18.26 -20.94 9.92
CA PHE A 3 17.95 -19.53 9.63
C PHE A 3 16.92 -19.32 8.50
N HIS A 4 16.75 -20.31 7.63
CA HIS A 4 15.86 -20.23 6.47
C HIS A 4 14.37 -20.41 6.85
N ILE A 5 14.08 -21.07 7.98
CA ILE A 5 12.71 -21.31 8.47
C ILE A 5 12.17 -20.09 9.25
N ALA A 6 13.04 -19.33 9.92
CA ALA A 6 12.63 -18.16 10.71
C ALA A 6 12.23 -16.94 9.86
N LEU A 7 12.83 -16.77 8.68
CA LEU A 7 12.50 -15.67 7.75
C LEU A 7 11.13 -15.87 7.09
N VAL A 8 10.80 -17.11 6.70
CA VAL A 8 9.51 -17.46 6.08
C VAL A 8 8.34 -17.18 7.05
N ASN A 9 8.52 -17.49 8.34
CA ASN A 9 7.50 -17.24 9.36
C ASN A 9 7.23 -15.73 9.55
N LYS A 10 8.26 -14.88 9.50
CA LYS A 10 8.10 -13.43 9.69
C LYS A 10 7.45 -12.74 8.48
N SER A 11 7.72 -13.21 7.26
CA SER A 11 7.05 -12.72 6.05
C SER A 11 5.59 -13.14 5.98
N GLU A 12 5.24 -14.35 6.41
CA GLU A 12 3.85 -14.83 6.49
C GLU A 12 3.03 -14.04 7.51
N ILE A 13 3.62 -13.75 8.68
CA ILE A 13 3.00 -12.87 9.70
C ILE A 13 2.77 -11.47 9.14
N PHE A 14 3.76 -10.90 8.44
CA PHE A 14 3.61 -9.57 7.84
C PHE A 14 2.52 -9.56 6.76
N ILE A 15 2.47 -10.58 5.90
CA ILE A 15 1.43 -10.72 4.87
C ILE A 15 0.05 -10.88 5.52
N ASN A 16 -0.08 -11.67 6.58
CA ASN A 16 -1.35 -11.86 7.28
C ASN A 16 -1.80 -10.63 8.07
N ILE A 17 -0.86 -9.88 8.67
CA ILE A 17 -1.16 -8.57 9.29
C ILE A 17 -1.57 -7.57 8.22
N CYS A 18 -0.88 -7.52 7.08
CA CYS A 18 -1.26 -6.67 5.96
C CYS A 18 -2.64 -7.03 5.41
N LYS A 19 -2.98 -8.33 5.31
CA LYS A 19 -4.31 -8.80 4.90
C LYS A 19 -5.38 -8.42 5.92
N LEU A 20 -5.12 -8.58 7.22
CA LEU A 20 -6.01 -8.14 8.29
C LEU A 20 -6.26 -6.63 8.22
N VAL A 21 -5.21 -5.83 8.11
CA VAL A 21 -5.33 -4.37 7.96
C VAL A 21 -6.04 -3.98 6.67
N LEU A 22 -5.83 -4.71 5.57
CA LEU A 22 -6.54 -4.46 4.31
C LEU A 22 -8.03 -4.78 4.42
N GLU A 23 -8.38 -5.89 5.05
CA GLU A 23 -9.77 -6.34 5.22
C GLU A 23 -10.51 -5.44 6.21
N GLU A 24 -9.86 -5.01 7.31
CA GLU A 24 -10.40 -4.04 8.28
C GLU A 24 -10.70 -2.69 7.59
N VAL A 25 -9.78 -2.23 6.73
CA VAL A 25 -9.94 -0.99 5.97
C VAL A 25 -11.05 -1.13 4.90
N LYS A 26 -11.17 -2.29 4.28
CA LYS A 26 -12.22 -2.60 3.30
C LYS A 26 -13.61 -2.66 3.94
N LEU A 27 -13.73 -3.30 5.12
CA LEU A 27 -14.93 -3.27 5.96
C LEU A 27 -15.31 -1.85 6.38
N THR A 28 -14.31 -1.05 6.76
CA THR A 28 -14.53 0.36 7.09
C THR A 28 -15.02 1.13 5.87
N LEU A 29 -14.49 0.87 4.67
CA LEU A 29 -14.91 1.53 3.43
C LEU A 29 -16.31 1.15 2.96
N GLU A 30 -16.71 -0.12 3.10
CA GLU A 30 -18.08 -0.55 2.80
C GLU A 30 -19.08 0.08 3.79
N ARG A 31 -18.72 0.25 5.06
CA ARG A 31 -19.51 0.98 6.05
C ARG A 31 -19.76 2.46 5.66
N TRP A 32 -18.85 3.10 4.91
CA TRP A 32 -19.03 4.50 4.48
C TRP A 32 -19.75 4.67 3.13
N ALA A 33 -19.97 3.60 2.35
CA ALA A 33 -20.78 3.67 1.12
C ALA A 33 -22.28 3.83 1.44
N ALA A 34 -22.65 3.50 2.67
CA ALA A 34 -24.02 3.48 3.15
C ALA A 34 -24.56 4.87 3.57
N THR A 35 -23.82 5.96 3.37
CA THR A 35 -24.12 7.25 4.03
C THR A 35 -25.43 7.93 3.61
N LEU A 36 -25.92 7.74 2.38
CA LEU A 36 -27.17 8.36 1.94
C LEU A 36 -28.40 7.47 2.18
N GLU A 37 -28.30 6.17 1.88
CA GLU A 37 -29.39 5.22 2.12
C GLU A 37 -29.64 5.01 3.62
N GLU A 38 -28.59 4.93 4.45
CA GLU A 38 -28.74 4.88 5.91
C GLU A 38 -29.32 6.18 6.47
N LEU A 39 -28.95 7.34 5.91
CA LEU A 39 -29.52 8.63 6.30
C LEU A 39 -31.01 8.67 5.96
N GLU A 40 -31.39 8.23 4.76
CA GLU A 40 -32.80 8.15 4.35
C GLU A 40 -33.58 7.18 5.26
N GLN A 41 -33.02 6.01 5.58
CA GLN A 41 -33.63 5.06 6.50
C GLN A 41 -33.75 5.61 7.92
N ALA A 42 -32.73 6.31 8.44
CA ALA A 42 -32.76 6.91 9.76
C ALA A 42 -33.77 8.08 9.85
N LEU A 43 -33.94 8.84 8.76
CA LEU A 43 -34.97 9.88 8.66
C LEU A 43 -36.37 9.27 8.54
N ALA A 44 -36.52 8.21 7.74
CA ALA A 44 -37.78 7.48 7.58
C ALA A 44 -38.24 6.84 8.90
N GLN A 45 -37.33 6.32 9.72
CA GLN A 45 -37.62 5.85 11.09
C GLN A 45 -38.17 6.95 11.99
N LYS A 46 -37.81 8.21 11.72
CA LYS A 46 -38.32 9.40 12.43
C LYS A 46 -39.58 9.99 11.76
N GLY A 47 -40.09 9.36 10.70
CA GLY A 47 -41.23 9.85 9.92
C GLY A 47 -40.92 11.10 9.09
N LEU A 48 -39.65 11.41 8.87
CA LEU A 48 -39.20 12.61 8.17
C LEU A 48 -38.60 12.23 6.82
N LYS A 49 -38.86 13.04 5.79
CA LYS A 49 -38.26 12.88 4.46
C LYS A 49 -37.59 14.18 4.05
N ASP A 50 -36.28 14.13 3.79
CA ASP A 50 -35.51 15.28 3.35
C ASP A 50 -35.67 15.48 1.82
N PRO A 51 -36.22 16.59 1.34
CA PRO A 51 -36.35 16.88 -0.08
C PRO A 51 -35.01 17.16 -0.79
N TRP A 52 -33.93 17.46 -0.06
CA TRP A 52 -32.64 17.84 -0.64
C TRP A 52 -31.68 16.67 -0.86
N ILE A 53 -32.05 15.46 -0.46
CA ILE A 53 -31.16 14.28 -0.56
C ILE A 53 -30.73 13.99 -2.00
N ARG A 54 -31.59 14.26 -2.98
CA ARG A 54 -31.27 14.14 -4.42
C ARG A 54 -30.25 15.17 -4.88
N ASN A 55 -30.25 16.37 -4.29
CA ASN A 55 -29.26 17.40 -4.58
C ASN A 55 -27.88 17.04 -4.03
N GLU A 56 -27.80 16.22 -2.99
CA GLU A 56 -26.51 15.78 -2.44
C GLU A 56 -26.00 14.47 -3.06
N ALA A 57 -26.86 13.72 -3.73
CA ALA A 57 -26.54 12.43 -4.35
C ALA A 57 -25.32 12.47 -5.28
N TRP A 58 -25.07 13.59 -5.97
CA TRP A 58 -23.92 13.71 -6.88
C TRP A 58 -22.57 13.66 -6.15
N ARG A 59 -22.48 14.16 -4.90
CA ARG A 59 -21.21 14.20 -4.14
C ARG A 59 -20.75 12.81 -3.72
N TYR A 60 -21.71 11.94 -3.45
CA TYR A 60 -21.49 10.59 -2.95
C TYR A 60 -21.57 9.54 -4.05
N HIS A 61 -21.65 9.96 -5.32
CA HIS A 61 -21.65 9.05 -6.46
C HIS A 61 -20.34 8.24 -6.50
N PRO A 62 -20.39 6.91 -6.69
CA PRO A 62 -19.20 6.03 -6.66
C PRO A 62 -18.14 6.40 -7.72
N GLY A 63 -18.53 7.18 -8.75
CA GLY A 63 -17.63 7.73 -9.77
C GLY A 63 -16.54 8.68 -9.25
N PHE A 64 -16.68 9.28 -8.05
CA PHE A 64 -15.64 10.16 -7.46
C PHE A 64 -14.52 9.39 -6.74
N GLY A 65 -14.59 8.06 -6.75
CA GLY A 65 -13.61 7.16 -6.15
C GLY A 65 -13.68 7.14 -4.63
N THR A 66 -13.27 6.02 -4.05
CA THR A 66 -13.25 5.88 -2.59
C THR A 66 -12.10 6.68 -1.96
N ARG A 67 -12.26 7.11 -0.71
CA ARG A 67 -11.19 7.79 0.06
C ARG A 67 -9.88 6.99 0.03
N TRP A 68 -10.00 5.67 0.02
CA TRP A 68 -8.87 4.75 -0.06
C TRP A 68 -8.18 4.72 -1.42
N GLN A 69 -8.93 4.76 -2.53
CA GLN A 69 -8.32 4.90 -3.85
C GLN A 69 -7.50 6.20 -3.95
N ARG A 70 -7.98 7.29 -3.34
CA ARG A 70 -7.23 8.55 -3.27
C ARG A 70 -5.98 8.44 -2.39
N ALA A 71 -6.09 7.85 -1.20
CA ALA A 71 -4.95 7.64 -0.32
C ALA A 71 -3.88 6.76 -0.98
N ARG A 72 -4.28 5.62 -1.56
CA ARG A 72 -3.37 4.72 -2.29
C ARG A 72 -2.70 5.42 -3.46
N LYS A 73 -3.45 6.22 -4.23
CA LYS A 73 -2.87 7.00 -5.34
C LYS A 73 -1.91 8.09 -4.82
N LEU A 74 -2.10 8.63 -3.63
CA LEU A 74 -1.17 9.60 -3.04
C LEU A 74 0.13 8.92 -2.60
N PHE A 75 0.05 7.85 -1.81
CA PHE A 75 1.22 7.15 -1.27
C PHE A 75 2.03 6.42 -2.35
N PHE A 76 1.37 5.75 -3.29
CA PHE A 76 2.06 4.89 -4.27
C PHE A 76 2.43 5.59 -5.59
N ARG A 77 2.16 6.90 -5.74
CA ARG A 77 2.51 7.62 -6.98
C ARG A 77 4.01 7.88 -7.12
N GLY A 78 4.75 7.99 -6.02
CA GLY A 78 6.22 8.14 -6.03
C GLY A 78 6.99 6.81 -6.06
N LEU A 79 6.34 5.70 -5.71
CA LEU A 79 6.98 4.39 -5.58
C LEU A 79 7.63 3.87 -6.88
N PRO A 80 7.00 3.93 -8.07
CA PRO A 80 7.66 3.47 -9.30
C PRO A 80 8.85 4.34 -9.70
N LEU A 81 8.78 5.66 -9.44
CA LEU A 81 9.88 6.58 -9.73
C LEU A 81 11.09 6.30 -8.80
N GLY A 82 10.81 6.06 -7.51
CA GLY A 82 11.85 5.67 -6.54
C GLY A 82 12.52 4.35 -6.92
N LEU A 83 11.74 3.33 -7.27
CA LEU A 83 12.28 2.03 -7.72
C LEU A 83 13.14 2.17 -8.98
N ALA A 84 12.70 2.97 -9.96
CA ALA A 84 13.47 3.21 -11.17
C ALA A 84 14.84 3.85 -10.87
N LEU A 85 14.87 4.84 -9.99
CA LEU A 85 16.13 5.48 -9.56
C LEU A 85 17.03 4.51 -8.82
N THR A 86 16.50 3.70 -7.89
CA THR A 86 17.30 2.70 -7.17
C THR A 86 17.90 1.65 -8.12
N VAL A 87 17.14 1.18 -9.11
CA VAL A 87 17.66 0.25 -10.11
C VAL A 87 18.74 0.91 -10.95
N ALA A 88 18.53 2.16 -11.37
CA ALA A 88 19.52 2.92 -12.14
C ALA A 88 20.83 3.12 -11.37
N THR A 89 20.76 3.46 -10.07
CA THR A 89 21.97 3.63 -9.24
C THR A 89 22.70 2.30 -9.04
N VAL A 90 21.98 1.21 -8.75
CA VAL A 90 22.60 -0.12 -8.58
C VAL A 90 23.23 -0.60 -9.89
N ALA A 91 22.58 -0.37 -11.03
CA ALA A 91 23.12 -0.71 -12.34
C ALA A 91 24.37 0.12 -12.66
N PHE A 92 24.36 1.41 -12.35
CA PHE A 92 25.52 2.27 -12.53
C PHE A 92 26.70 1.81 -11.66
N ASP A 93 26.48 1.55 -10.37
CA ASP A 93 27.51 1.03 -9.45
C ASP A 93 28.06 -0.32 -9.92
N LYS A 94 27.23 -1.20 -10.48
CA LYS A 94 27.69 -2.47 -11.05
C LYS A 94 28.56 -2.26 -12.29
N MET A 95 28.14 -1.38 -13.19
CA MET A 95 28.87 -1.10 -14.44
C MET A 95 30.16 -0.31 -14.22
N THR A 96 30.24 0.52 -13.17
CA THR A 96 31.44 1.31 -12.84
C THR A 96 32.28 0.72 -11.71
N GLY A 97 31.77 -0.28 -10.97
CA GLY A 97 32.41 -0.90 -9.82
C GLY A 97 32.93 -2.33 -10.04
N GLU A 98 32.82 -2.90 -11.24
CA GLU A 98 33.34 -4.24 -11.58
C GLU A 98 34.86 -4.32 -11.80
N ASP A 99 35.66 -3.39 -11.24
CA ASP A 99 37.13 -3.53 -11.13
C ASP A 99 37.60 -4.06 -9.75
N LYS A 100 36.69 -4.51 -8.87
CA LYS A 100 37.08 -5.03 -7.54
C LYS A 100 36.40 -6.34 -7.15
N HIS A 101 36.67 -7.40 -7.92
CA HIS A 101 36.69 -8.76 -7.36
C HIS A 101 37.98 -9.48 -7.78
N GLY A 102 38.94 -9.55 -6.86
CA GLY A 102 40.08 -10.45 -6.91
C GLY A 102 40.29 -11.07 -5.54
N HIS A 103 39.67 -12.23 -5.30
CA HIS A 103 40.01 -13.11 -4.19
C HIS A 103 41.42 -13.68 -4.43
N GLY A 104 42.34 -13.47 -3.50
CA GLY A 104 43.66 -14.08 -3.50
C GLY A 104 44.25 -14.17 -2.09
N HIS A 105 44.02 -15.30 -1.42
CA HIS A 105 44.85 -15.72 -0.29
C HIS A 105 46.26 -16.04 -0.82
N GLY A 106 47.30 -15.36 -0.32
CA GLY A 106 48.69 -15.60 -0.73
C GLY A 106 49.69 -15.01 0.26
N HIS A 107 50.53 -15.91 0.79
CA HIS A 107 51.69 -15.70 1.66
C HIS A 107 52.72 -14.69 1.12
N GLY A 108 53.50 -14.03 1.99
CA GLY A 108 54.83 -13.52 1.63
C GLY A 108 55.33 -12.33 2.44
N ASP A 109 56.43 -12.56 3.17
CA ASP A 109 57.29 -11.59 3.86
C ASP A 109 57.69 -10.37 3.01
N HIS A 110 58.04 -9.24 3.66
CA HIS A 110 59.32 -8.52 3.51
C HIS A 110 59.25 -7.05 4.03
N HIS A 111 60.29 -6.71 4.81
CA HIS A 111 60.78 -5.40 5.29
C HIS A 111 60.26 -4.84 6.61
#